data_AF-A0A0M0H0I5-F1
#
_entry.id   AF-A0A0M0H0I5-F1
#
_cell.length_a   1.000
_cell.length_b   1.000
_cell.length_c   1.000
_cell.angle_alpha   90.00
_cell.angle_beta   90.00
_cell.angle_gamma   90.00
#
_symmetry.space_group_name_H-M   'P 1'
#
loop_
_entity.id
_entity.type
_entity.pdbx_description
1 polymer ?
#
loop_
_entity_poly.entity_id
_entity_poly.type
_entity_poly.pdbx_seq_one_letter_code
_entity_poly.pdbx_strand_id
1 'polypeptide(L)'
;MAQEEAYQEQLAWCELEPALEAIQRVEQDLRDYHWMAKEIQDIQHWDKHQKQYPREVWESLVGAGTAQYGIEASLPKAKGVNSDATYREAQKLLRKWERMKRYERKVKKLEASVATLQDERERAVAEGILDGLKMYEIAQQLDVTRQTVDRIRRSMIRNLAWDMYEDEVRKGLSA
;
A
#
# COMPACT_ATOMS: atom_id res chain seq x y z
N MET A 1 -27.75 28.89 -18.11
CA MET A 1 -26.70 28.59 -19.10
C MET A 1 -25.33 28.43 -18.44
N ALA A 2 -24.48 29.46 -18.30
CA ALA A 2 -23.12 29.28 -17.75
C ALA A 2 -23.04 28.70 -16.32
N GLN A 3 -24.02 29.02 -15.46
CA GLN A 3 -24.06 28.56 -14.08
C GLN A 3 -24.63 27.13 -13.94
N GLU A 4 -25.44 26.70 -14.91
CA GLU A 4 -25.94 25.32 -15.00
C GLU A 4 -24.88 24.41 -15.61
N GLU A 5 -24.13 24.87 -16.62
CA GLU A 5 -23.00 24.14 -17.20
C GLU A 5 -21.91 23.89 -16.15
N ALA A 6 -21.54 24.90 -15.36
CA ALA A 6 -20.57 24.73 -14.27
C ALA A 6 -21.03 23.76 -13.18
N TYR A 7 -22.34 23.69 -12.90
CA TYR A 7 -22.91 22.75 -11.93
C TYR A 7 -22.95 21.32 -12.49
N GLN A 8 -23.29 21.15 -13.76
CA GLN A 8 -23.26 19.85 -14.45
C GLN A 8 -21.82 19.31 -14.59
N GLU A 9 -20.86 20.19 -14.88
CA GLU A 9 -19.45 19.85 -14.84
C GLU A 9 -19.03 19.41 -13.44
N GLN A 10 -19.36 20.18 -12.39
CA GLN A 10 -19.06 19.82 -11.01
C GLN A 10 -19.67 18.47 -10.60
N LEU A 11 -20.92 18.18 -10.98
CA LEU A 11 -21.56 16.88 -10.71
C LEU A 11 -20.82 15.74 -11.42
N ALA A 12 -20.51 15.89 -12.70
CA ALA A 12 -19.80 14.88 -13.47
C ALA A 12 -18.38 14.61 -12.91
N TRP A 13 -17.71 15.65 -12.39
CA TRP A 13 -16.41 15.50 -11.73
C TRP A 13 -16.51 14.72 -10.41
N CYS A 14 -17.51 14.99 -9.57
CA CYS A 14 -17.72 14.28 -8.31
C CYS A 14 -18.06 12.80 -8.52
N GLU A 15 -18.84 12.46 -9.55
CA GLU A 15 -19.18 11.07 -9.88
C GLU A 15 -17.94 10.27 -10.35
N LEU A 16 -16.99 10.91 -11.02
CA LEU A 16 -15.80 10.26 -11.56
C LEU A 16 -14.61 10.19 -10.58
N GLU A 17 -14.59 11.05 -9.56
CA GLU A 17 -13.49 11.15 -8.58
C GLU A 17 -13.14 9.82 -7.90
N PRO A 18 -14.10 9.03 -7.37
CA PRO A 18 -13.80 7.76 -6.71
C PRO A 18 -13.14 6.74 -7.65
N ALA A 19 -13.59 6.69 -8.90
CA ALA A 19 -13.03 5.79 -9.92
C ALA A 19 -11.61 6.21 -10.31
N LEU A 20 -11.37 7.51 -10.45
CA LEU A 20 -10.04 8.05 -10.75
C LEU A 20 -9.06 7.78 -9.59
N GLU A 21 -9.51 7.97 -8.35
CA GLU A 21 -8.69 7.69 -7.17
C GLU A 21 -8.32 6.20 -7.08
N ALA A 22 -9.27 5.30 -7.36
CA ALA A 22 -9.00 3.87 -7.40
C ALA A 22 -7.93 3.51 -8.44
N ILE A 23 -8.02 4.08 -9.65
CA ILE A 23 -7.02 3.89 -10.72
C ILE A 23 -5.63 4.37 -10.25
N GLN A 24 -5.54 5.56 -9.66
CA GLN A 24 -4.27 6.11 -9.16
C GLN A 24 -3.66 5.26 -8.05
N ARG A 25 -4.48 4.77 -7.11
CA ARG A 25 -4.04 3.88 -6.04
C ARG A 25 -3.48 2.58 -6.59
N VAL A 26 -4.13 1.97 -7.57
CA VAL A 26 -3.64 0.75 -8.23
C VAL A 26 -2.33 1.01 -8.99
N GLU A 27 -2.22 2.12 -9.72
CA GLU A 27 -0.96 2.48 -10.39
C GLU A 27 0.20 2.64 -9.41
N GLN A 28 -0.07 3.23 -8.25
CA GLN A 28 0.92 3.38 -7.18
C GLN A 28 1.28 2.02 -6.58
N ASP A 29 0.29 1.19 -6.24
CA ASP A 29 0.52 -0.12 -5.64
C ASP A 29 1.30 -1.06 -6.58
N LEU A 30 1.02 -1.03 -7.90
CA LEU A 30 1.79 -1.75 -8.91
C LEU A 30 3.25 -1.27 -8.98
N ARG A 31 3.48 0.05 -8.95
CA ARG A 31 4.83 0.62 -9.01
C ARG A 31 5.64 0.27 -7.77
N ASP A 32 5.01 0.38 -6.61
CA ASP A 32 5.66 0.19 -5.32
C ASP A 32 5.79 -1.30 -4.95
N TYR A 33 5.08 -2.18 -5.65
CA TYR A 33 5.00 -3.61 -5.36
C TYR A 33 6.36 -4.27 -5.15
N HIS A 34 7.25 -4.16 -6.15
CA HIS A 34 8.54 -4.84 -6.11
C HIS A 34 9.36 -4.42 -4.88
N TRP A 35 9.33 -3.11 -4.57
CA TRP A 35 9.97 -2.58 -3.38
C TRP A 35 9.28 -3.03 -2.09
N MET A 36 7.94 -3.02 -2.03
CA MET A 36 7.17 -3.50 -0.88
C MET A 36 7.43 -4.98 -0.60
N ALA A 37 7.45 -5.83 -1.62
CA ALA A 37 7.71 -7.27 -1.51
C ALA A 37 9.13 -7.53 -0.98
N LYS A 38 10.13 -6.82 -1.52
CA LYS A 38 11.50 -6.87 -1.02
C LYS A 38 11.60 -6.41 0.43
N GLU A 39 10.99 -5.29 0.78
CA GLU A 39 11.00 -4.76 2.14
C GLU A 39 10.34 -5.76 3.11
N ILE A 40 9.22 -6.39 2.74
CA ILE A 40 8.61 -7.46 3.56
C ILE A 40 9.61 -8.59 3.81
N GLN A 41 10.29 -9.08 2.76
CA GLN A 41 11.29 -10.14 2.89
C GLN A 41 12.44 -9.73 3.81
N ASP A 42 12.98 -8.51 3.65
CA ASP A 42 14.07 -7.98 4.46
C ASP A 42 13.66 -7.89 5.95
N ILE A 43 12.44 -7.44 6.23
CA ILE A 43 11.92 -7.35 7.61
C ILE A 43 11.70 -8.74 8.21
N GLN A 44 11.12 -9.68 7.44
CA GLN A 44 10.89 -11.04 7.90
C GLN A 44 12.22 -11.79 8.14
N HIS A 45 13.22 -11.57 7.29
CA HIS A 45 14.55 -12.13 7.47
C HIS A 45 15.22 -11.57 8.73
N TRP A 46 15.15 -10.25 8.93
CA TRP A 46 15.64 -9.60 10.16
C TRP A 46 14.96 -10.17 11.41
N ASP A 47 13.64 -10.35 11.38
CA ASP A 47 12.89 -10.90 12.52
C ASP A 47 13.29 -12.34 12.87
N LYS A 48 13.50 -13.18 11.85
CA LYS A 48 13.87 -14.60 12.04
C LYS A 48 15.30 -14.79 12.52
N HIS A 49 16.25 -13.97 12.04
CA HIS A 49 17.68 -14.26 12.19
C HIS A 49 18.45 -13.26 13.05
N GLN A 50 17.96 -12.04 13.21
CA GLN A 50 18.73 -10.94 13.83
C GLN A 50 18.03 -10.34 15.06
N LYS A 51 16.80 -10.76 15.35
CA LYS A 51 16.03 -10.23 16.47
C LYS A 51 16.61 -10.71 17.80
N GLN A 52 17.05 -9.77 18.62
CA GLN A 52 17.59 -10.05 19.95
C GLN A 52 16.50 -10.39 20.97
N TYR A 53 15.31 -9.78 20.86
CA TYR A 53 14.19 -9.98 21.80
C TYR A 53 12.85 -10.13 21.07
N PRO A 54 11.94 -10.99 21.58
CA PRO A 54 10.59 -11.14 21.05
C PRO A 54 9.81 -9.83 20.96
N ARG A 55 8.77 -9.79 20.12
CA ARG A 55 8.00 -8.56 19.86
C ARG A 55 7.32 -8.05 21.12
N GLU A 56 6.83 -8.98 21.94
CA GLU A 56 6.10 -8.75 23.18
C GLU A 56 6.95 -7.96 24.19
N VAL A 57 8.27 -8.20 24.19
CA VAL A 57 9.22 -7.47 25.05
C VAL A 57 9.29 -6.00 24.62
N TRP A 58 9.37 -5.73 23.31
CA TRP A 58 9.40 -4.37 22.77
C TRP A 58 8.06 -3.64 22.93
N GLU A 59 6.95 -4.34 22.77
CA GLU A 59 5.61 -3.79 23.02
C GLU A 59 5.42 -3.43 24.49
N SER A 60 5.89 -4.29 25.41
CA SER A 60 5.86 -4.02 26.85
C SER A 60 6.70 -2.79 27.22
N LEU A 61 7.90 -2.64 26.67
CA LEU A 61 8.77 -1.47 26.87
C LEU A 61 8.09 -0.17 26.40
N VAL A 62 7.39 -0.20 25.27
CA VAL A 62 6.66 0.98 24.77
C VAL A 62 5.40 1.23 25.59
N GLY A 63 4.63 0.17 25.91
CA GLY A 63 3.41 0.20 26.71
C GLY A 63 3.62 0.76 28.12
N ALA A 64 4.71 0.35 28.78
CA ALA A 64 5.11 0.86 30.09
C ALA A 64 5.52 2.34 30.04
N GLY A 65 6.11 2.81 28.93
CA GLY A 65 6.42 4.22 28.72
C GLY A 65 5.21 5.09 28.35
N THR A 66 4.12 4.50 27.86
CA THR A 66 2.88 5.19 27.45
C THR A 66 1.80 5.27 28.52
N ALA A 67 2.07 4.87 29.77
CA ALA A 67 1.23 5.18 30.92
C ALA A 67 1.27 6.70 31.20
N GLN A 68 0.60 7.46 30.33
CA GLN A 68 0.57 8.93 30.33
C GLN A 68 -0.78 9.48 30.79
N TYR A 69 -1.78 8.60 31.02
CA TYR A 69 -3.13 8.97 31.43
C TYR A 69 -3.69 8.11 32.59
N GLY A 70 -2.81 7.62 33.46
CA GLY A 70 -3.17 6.96 34.73
C GLY A 70 -2.70 7.74 35.94
N ILE A 71 -3.20 7.37 37.13
CA ILE A 71 -2.84 7.97 38.44
C ILE A 71 -1.30 8.03 38.65
N GLU A 72 -0.55 7.13 38.01
CA GLU A 72 0.93 7.09 37.99
C GLU A 72 1.60 8.30 37.32
N ALA A 73 0.88 9.11 36.53
CA ALA A 73 1.39 10.36 35.95
C ALA A 73 1.55 11.50 36.98
N SER A 74 0.93 11.35 38.16
CA SER A 74 1.00 12.33 39.25
C SER A 74 2.26 12.22 40.11
N LEU A 75 3.02 11.12 39.98
CA LEU A 75 4.29 10.95 40.67
C LEU A 75 5.39 11.73 39.92
N PRO A 76 6.22 12.52 40.61
CA PRO A 76 7.29 13.27 39.97
C PRO A 76 8.29 12.28 39.35
N LYS A 77 8.26 12.20 38.01
CA LYS A 77 9.21 11.38 37.26
C LYS A 77 10.60 11.99 37.42
N ALA A 78 11.60 11.17 37.76
CA ALA A 78 12.99 11.59 37.74
C ALA A 78 13.30 12.20 36.36
N LYS A 79 13.66 13.49 36.33
CA LYS A 79 14.02 14.21 35.11
C LYS A 79 15.23 13.50 34.48
N GLY A 80 15.03 12.82 33.35
CA GLY A 80 16.13 12.25 32.56
C GLY A 80 15.86 10.96 31.76
N VAL A 81 14.69 10.32 31.85
CA VAL A 81 14.55 8.92 31.35
C VAL A 81 13.92 8.78 29.95
N ASN A 82 13.39 9.85 29.35
CA ASN A 82 12.82 9.78 27.98
C ASN A 82 13.87 9.84 26.85
N SER A 83 15.16 9.89 27.21
CA SER A 83 16.32 9.77 26.31
C SER A 83 16.89 8.35 26.28
N ASP A 84 16.15 7.35 26.77
CA ASP A 84 16.58 5.96 26.72
C ASP A 84 16.64 5.48 25.26
N ALA A 85 17.84 5.20 24.76
CA ALA A 85 18.08 4.73 23.40
C ALA A 85 17.20 3.51 23.09
N THR A 86 17.04 2.64 24.09
CA THR A 86 16.22 1.43 24.08
C THR A 86 14.75 1.69 23.76
N TYR A 87 14.16 2.74 24.35
CA TYR A 87 12.74 3.08 24.11
C TYR A 87 12.52 3.62 22.68
N ARG A 88 13.44 4.44 22.17
CA ARG A 88 13.37 4.97 20.81
C ARG A 88 13.55 3.87 19.77
N GLU A 89 14.44 2.92 20.02
CA GLU A 89 14.62 1.73 19.19
C GLU A 89 13.36 0.87 19.18
N ALA A 90 12.75 0.62 20.34
CA ALA A 90 11.49 -0.10 20.45
C ALA A 90 10.39 0.54 19.58
N GLN A 91 10.20 1.86 19.66
CA GLN A 91 9.23 2.57 18.83
C GLN A 91 9.55 2.51 17.32
N LYS A 92 10.84 2.59 16.94
CA LYS A 92 11.26 2.45 15.53
C LYS A 92 10.90 1.07 15.00
N LEU A 93 11.17 0.03 15.78
CA LEU A 93 10.81 -1.34 15.43
C LEU A 93 9.31 -1.48 15.26
N LEU A 94 8.50 -1.04 16.23
CA LEU A 94 7.04 -1.12 16.13
C LEU A 94 6.49 -0.41 14.87
N ARG A 95 7.00 0.78 14.54
CA ARG A 95 6.62 1.47 13.30
C ARG A 95 7.01 0.69 12.03
N LYS A 96 8.17 0.01 12.05
CA LYS A 96 8.62 -0.88 10.96
C LYS A 96 7.69 -2.08 10.81
N TRP A 97 7.26 -2.68 11.92
CA TRP A 97 6.26 -3.76 11.95
C TRP A 97 4.89 -3.36 11.41
N GLU A 98 4.37 -2.21 11.85
CA GLU A 98 3.09 -1.70 11.34
C GLU A 98 3.14 -1.42 9.84
N ARG A 99 4.28 -0.90 9.37
CA ARG A 99 4.52 -0.65 7.95
C ARG A 99 4.56 -1.96 7.17
N MET A 100 5.28 -2.97 7.65
CA MET A 100 5.29 -4.32 7.07
C MET A 100 3.87 -4.88 6.92
N LYS A 101 3.06 -4.84 7.99
CA LYS A 101 1.65 -5.30 7.94
C LYS A 101 0.79 -4.53 6.93
N ARG A 102 1.08 -3.25 6.66
CA ARG A 102 0.40 -2.51 5.60
C ARG A 102 0.82 -3.00 4.22
N TYR A 103 2.10 -3.23 4.01
CA TYR A 103 2.63 -3.76 2.76
C TYR A 103 2.11 -5.17 2.47
N GLU A 104 2.11 -6.07 3.45
CA GLU A 104 1.57 -7.43 3.30
C GLU A 104 0.10 -7.42 2.86
N ARG A 105 -0.71 -6.53 3.44
CA ARG A 105 -2.12 -6.38 3.04
C ARG A 105 -2.26 -5.88 1.60
N LYS A 106 -1.46 -4.89 1.21
CA LYS A 106 -1.47 -4.34 -0.15
C LYS A 106 -1.02 -5.37 -1.18
N VAL A 107 0.14 -6.00 -0.95
CA VAL A 107 0.71 -7.05 -1.80
C VAL A 107 -0.28 -8.18 -1.98
N LYS A 108 -0.83 -8.74 -0.89
CA LYS A 108 -1.80 -9.83 -0.97
C LYS A 108 -3.07 -9.45 -1.73
N LYS A 109 -3.58 -8.23 -1.52
CA LYS A 109 -4.76 -7.73 -2.25
C LYS A 109 -4.47 -7.61 -3.74
N LEU A 110 -3.31 -7.08 -4.12
CA LEU A 110 -2.90 -6.92 -5.51
C LEU A 110 -2.66 -8.27 -6.19
N GLU A 111 -1.92 -9.20 -5.56
CA GLU A 111 -1.70 -10.56 -6.07
C GLU A 111 -3.01 -11.30 -6.32
N ALA A 112 -3.96 -11.20 -5.37
CA ALA A 112 -5.28 -11.80 -5.53
C ALA A 112 -6.04 -11.21 -6.73
N SER A 113 -5.99 -9.89 -6.91
CA SER A 113 -6.64 -9.21 -8.03
C SER A 113 -5.98 -9.52 -9.38
N VAL A 114 -4.65 -9.62 -9.43
CA VAL A 114 -3.93 -10.05 -10.64
C VAL A 114 -4.32 -11.48 -11.03
N ALA A 115 -4.55 -12.36 -10.05
CA ALA A 115 -5.02 -13.72 -10.31
C ALA A 115 -6.44 -13.79 -10.89
N THR A 116 -7.30 -12.78 -10.64
CA THR A 116 -8.68 -12.75 -11.19
C THR A 116 -8.76 -12.20 -12.62
N LEU A 117 -7.70 -11.56 -13.13
CA LEU A 117 -7.64 -11.04 -14.51
C LEU A 117 -7.93 -12.15 -15.53
N GLN A 118 -8.83 -11.88 -16.47
CA GLN A 118 -9.25 -12.86 -17.48
C GLN A 118 -8.39 -12.82 -18.75
N ASP A 119 -7.87 -11.64 -19.13
CA ASP A 119 -6.99 -11.50 -20.27
C ASP A 119 -5.56 -11.90 -19.88
N GLU A 120 -5.06 -12.96 -20.51
CA GLU A 120 -3.71 -13.47 -20.28
C GLU A 120 -2.62 -12.43 -20.62
N ARG A 121 -2.88 -11.53 -21.59
CA ARG A 121 -1.93 -10.46 -21.91
C ARG A 121 -1.90 -9.40 -20.82
N GLU A 122 -3.05 -9.07 -20.23
CA GLU A 122 -3.10 -8.16 -19.08
C GLU A 122 -2.40 -8.78 -17.87
N ARG A 123 -2.63 -10.07 -17.61
CA ARG A 123 -1.96 -10.82 -16.54
C ARG A 123 -0.45 -10.85 -16.73
N ALA A 124 0.04 -11.17 -17.93
CA ALA A 124 1.48 -11.19 -18.21
C ALA A 124 2.13 -9.82 -18.04
N VAL A 125 1.43 -8.73 -18.41
CA VAL A 125 1.92 -7.37 -18.14
C VAL A 125 1.95 -7.07 -16.63
N ALA A 126 0.93 -7.50 -15.89
CA ALA A 126 0.89 -7.35 -14.43
C ALA A 126 2.09 -8.07 -13.79
N GLU A 127 2.25 -9.37 -14.05
CA GLU A 127 3.32 -10.21 -13.52
C GLU A 127 4.71 -9.64 -13.83
N GLY A 128 4.94 -9.19 -15.06
CA GLY A 128 6.21 -8.53 -15.42
C GLY A 128 6.47 -7.26 -14.60
N ILE A 129 5.44 -6.47 -14.30
CA ILE A 129 5.57 -5.29 -13.42
C ILE A 129 5.86 -5.74 -11.97
N LEU A 130 5.20 -6.78 -11.48
CA LEU A 130 5.41 -7.33 -10.13
C LEU A 130 6.84 -7.86 -9.95
N ASP A 131 7.40 -8.47 -10.99
CA ASP A 131 8.79 -8.94 -11.06
C ASP A 131 9.80 -7.79 -11.15
N GLY A 132 9.35 -6.56 -11.37
CA GLY A 132 10.19 -5.37 -11.48
C GLY A 132 10.79 -5.17 -12.88
N LEU A 133 10.24 -5.82 -13.91
CA LEU A 133 10.69 -5.67 -15.29
C LEU A 133 10.34 -4.28 -15.84
N LYS A 134 11.20 -3.77 -16.70
CA LYS A 134 10.94 -2.53 -17.43
C LYS A 134 9.91 -2.79 -18.53
N MET A 135 9.14 -1.76 -18.86
CA MET A 135 8.11 -1.84 -19.92
C MET A 135 8.65 -2.33 -21.28
N TYR A 136 9.92 -2.07 -21.58
CA TYR A 136 10.59 -2.55 -22.79
C TYR A 136 10.91 -4.06 -22.74
N GLU A 137 11.21 -4.60 -21.57
CA GLU A 137 11.45 -6.05 -21.38
C GLU A 137 10.12 -6.81 -21.51
N ILE A 138 9.07 -6.30 -20.90
CA ILE A 138 7.70 -6.83 -21.04
C ILE A 138 7.25 -6.80 -22.51
N ALA A 139 7.53 -5.70 -23.22
CA ALA A 139 7.21 -5.58 -24.65
C ALA A 139 7.91 -6.63 -25.52
N GLN A 140 9.18 -6.94 -25.21
CA GLN A 140 9.92 -8.00 -25.91
C GLN A 140 9.36 -9.39 -25.59
N GLN A 141 9.03 -9.66 -24.32
CA GLN A 141 8.44 -10.95 -23.92
C GLN A 141 7.09 -11.22 -24.62
N LEU A 142 6.31 -10.17 -24.86
CA LEU A 142 5.01 -10.25 -25.53
C LEU A 142 5.07 -10.09 -27.06
N ASP A 143 6.26 -9.85 -27.63
CA ASP A 143 6.47 -9.55 -29.06
C ASP A 143 5.57 -8.43 -29.59
N VAL A 144 5.49 -7.32 -28.83
CA VAL A 144 4.67 -6.16 -29.18
C VAL A 144 5.43 -4.85 -29.00
N THR A 145 4.88 -3.77 -29.55
CA THR A 145 5.46 -2.44 -29.33
C THR A 145 5.22 -1.95 -27.90
N ARG A 146 6.10 -1.08 -27.40
CA ARG A 146 5.93 -0.42 -26.09
C ARG A 146 4.59 0.32 -25.96
N GLN A 147 4.09 0.92 -27.04
CA GLN A 147 2.79 1.61 -27.05
C GLN A 147 1.63 0.62 -26.83
N THR A 148 1.73 -0.58 -27.43
CA THR A 148 0.75 -1.65 -27.24
C THR A 148 0.75 -2.12 -25.78
N VAL A 149 1.92 -2.28 -25.15
CA VAL A 149 2.01 -2.63 -23.73
C VAL A 149 1.40 -1.53 -22.85
N ASP A 150 1.66 -0.25 -23.14
CA ASP A 150 1.06 0.85 -22.38
C ASP A 150 -0.48 0.83 -22.47
N ARG A 151 -1.03 0.51 -23.64
CA ARG A 151 -2.47 0.34 -23.81
C ARG A 151 -3.02 -0.84 -23.01
N ILE A 152 -2.34 -2.00 -23.05
CA ILE A 152 -2.71 -3.19 -22.26
C ILE A 152 -2.65 -2.85 -20.76
N ARG A 153 -1.59 -2.17 -20.32
CA ARG A 153 -1.40 -1.72 -18.94
C ARG A 153 -2.56 -0.83 -18.47
N ARG A 154 -2.99 0.15 -19.26
CA ARG A 154 -4.14 1.00 -18.91
C ARG A 154 -5.44 0.21 -18.79
N SER A 155 -5.63 -0.80 -19.63
CA SER A 155 -6.79 -1.69 -19.56
C SER A 155 -6.75 -2.53 -18.28
N MET A 156 -5.62 -3.19 -18.03
CA MET A 156 -5.32 -3.94 -16.82
C MET A 156 -5.54 -3.12 -15.54
N ILE A 157 -5.01 -1.90 -15.45
CA ILE A 157 -5.18 -1.03 -14.27
C ILE A 157 -6.66 -0.73 -14.00
N ARG A 158 -7.46 -0.49 -15.03
CA ARG A 158 -8.91 -0.26 -14.85
C ARG A 158 -9.61 -1.50 -14.32
N ASN A 159 -9.25 -2.68 -14.84
CA ASN A 159 -9.82 -3.95 -14.38
C ASN A 159 -9.45 -4.26 -12.92
N LEU A 160 -8.18 -4.05 -12.57
CA LEU A 160 -7.69 -4.17 -11.18
C LEU A 160 -8.35 -3.15 -10.24
N ALA A 161 -8.52 -1.90 -10.69
CA ALA A 161 -9.18 -0.88 -9.89
C ALA A 161 -10.65 -1.23 -9.61
N TRP A 162 -11.35 -1.76 -10.61
CA TRP A 162 -12.72 -2.25 -10.43
C TRP A 162 -12.75 -3.42 -9.44
N ASP A 163 -11.93 -4.45 -9.62
CA ASP A 163 -11.91 -5.63 -8.75
C ASP A 163 -11.52 -5.29 -7.29
N MET A 164 -10.50 -4.45 -7.11
CA MET A 164 -9.98 -4.10 -5.78
C MET A 164 -10.88 -3.12 -5.01
N TYR A 165 -11.55 -2.21 -5.70
CA TYR A 165 -12.25 -1.07 -5.09
C TYR A 165 -13.72 -0.99 -5.50
N GLU A 166 -14.30 -2.09 -6.00
CA GLU A 166 -15.69 -2.13 -6.47
C GLU A 166 -16.66 -1.50 -5.45
N ASP A 167 -16.53 -1.87 -4.17
CA ASP A 167 -17.38 -1.35 -3.10
C ASP A 167 -17.19 0.15 -2.84
N GLU A 168 -15.97 0.67 -2.97
CA GLU A 168 -15.66 2.09 -2.78
C GLU A 168 -16.17 2.90 -3.97
N VAL A 169 -15.92 2.40 -5.19
CA VAL A 169 -16.36 3.03 -6.45
C VAL A 169 -17.88 3.03 -6.54
N ARG A 170 -18.56 1.93 -6.24
CA ARG A 170 -20.04 1.85 -6.26
C ARG A 170 -20.69 2.76 -5.23
N LYS A 171 -20.13 2.87 -4.03
CA LYS A 171 -20.64 3.80 -3.01
C LYS A 171 -20.46 5.25 -3.42
N GLY A 172 -19.31 5.59 -4.00
CA GLY A 172 -19.02 6.93 -4.50
C GLY A 172 -19.88 7.34 -5.69
N LEU A 173 -20.22 6.41 -6.58
CA LEU A 173 -21.14 6.62 -7.71
C LEU A 173 -22.63 6.73 -7.30
N SER A 174 -22.97 6.32 -6.07
CA SER A 174 -24.34 6.32 -5.57
C SER A 174 -24.69 7.51 -4.66
N ALA A 175 -23.71 8.38 -4.40
CA ALA A 175 -23.82 9.58 -3.55
C ALA A 175 -24.12 10.81 -4.41
#